data_AF-A0A9D9EMW5-F1
#
_entry.id   AF-A0A9D9EMW5-F1
#
_cell.length_a   1.000
_cell.length_b   1.000
_cell.length_c   1.000
_cell.angle_alpha   90.00
_cell.angle_beta   90.00
_cell.angle_gamma   90.00
#
_symmetry.space_group_name_H-M   'P 1'
#
loop_
_entity.id
_entity.type
_entity.pdbx_description
1 polymer ?
#
loop_
_entity_poly.entity_id
_entity_poly.type
_entity_poly.pdbx_seq_one_letter_code
_entity_poly.pdbx_strand_id
1 'polypeptide(L)'
;MDLHMLKFRSGVLAAVRDFFSSRGYLETDTPALAPALIPESCLEVFRTEYLPPDGGPPVPLFLLPSPELYLKKLLAAHRVPLFQISKCYRNCESRGQQHSPEFTMLEYYRTDADAADMLRETEELLLGLREKAVQQGFSPSAFPDGGKTVFRRMTVDEAFTAWAG
;
A
#
# COMPACT_ATOMS: atom_id res chain seq x y z
N MET A 1 9.40 20.61 5.58
CA MET A 1 9.26 19.19 5.92
C MET A 1 9.59 19.05 7.40
N ASP A 2 8.64 18.65 8.25
CA ASP A 2 8.83 18.57 9.70
C ASP A 2 9.65 17.32 10.08
N LEU A 3 10.79 17.51 10.74
CA LEU A 3 11.69 16.42 11.14
C LEU A 3 11.02 15.44 12.11
N HIS A 4 10.12 15.92 12.98
CA HIS A 4 9.39 15.06 13.91
C HIS A 4 8.49 14.08 13.14
N MET A 5 7.74 14.59 12.16
CA MET A 5 6.91 13.75 11.28
C MET A 5 7.73 12.78 10.42
N LEU A 6 8.92 13.18 9.95
CA LEU A 6 9.79 12.29 9.20
C LEU A 6 10.33 11.12 10.04
N LYS A 7 10.75 11.40 11.28
CA LYS A 7 11.18 10.36 12.22
C LYS A 7 10.05 9.39 12.54
N PHE A 8 8.85 9.92 12.78
CA PHE A 8 7.67 9.09 13.01
C PHE A 8 7.37 8.19 11.80
N ARG A 9 7.33 8.75 10.59
CA ARG A 9 7.13 7.99 9.36
C ARG A 9 8.17 6.89 9.18
N SER A 10 9.44 7.20 9.45
CA SER A 10 10.53 6.20 9.41
C SER A 10 10.28 5.06 10.40
N GLY A 11 9.91 5.39 11.64
CA GLY A 11 9.56 4.40 12.67
C GLY A 11 8.37 3.53 12.31
N VAL A 12 7.32 4.10 11.69
CA VAL A 12 6.17 3.35 11.17
C VAL A 12 6.61 2.36 10.08
N LEU A 13 7.43 2.78 9.13
CA LEU A 13 7.90 1.89 8.06
C LEU A 13 8.78 0.74 8.60
N ALA A 14 9.63 1.01 9.60
CA ALA A 14 10.39 -0.03 10.28
C ALA A 14 9.46 -1.03 10.99
N ALA A 15 8.45 -0.52 11.70
CA ALA A 15 7.48 -1.36 12.40
C ALA A 15 6.63 -2.23 11.47
N VAL A 16 6.24 -1.72 10.31
CA VAL A 16 5.57 -2.50 9.27
C VAL A 16 6.47 -3.67 8.82
N ARG A 17 7.75 -3.40 8.55
CA ARG A 17 8.71 -4.46 8.17
C ARG A 17 8.87 -5.51 9.25
N ASP A 18 9.01 -5.09 10.51
CA ASP A 18 9.10 -6.01 11.66
C ASP A 18 7.85 -6.90 11.75
N PHE A 19 6.66 -6.31 11.56
CA PHE A 19 5.38 -7.02 11.64
C PHE A 19 5.28 -8.15 10.62
N PHE A 20 5.64 -7.88 9.36
CA PHE A 20 5.59 -8.88 8.30
C PHE A 20 6.75 -9.89 8.38
N SER A 21 7.96 -9.43 8.66
CA SER A 21 9.14 -10.30 8.77
C SER A 21 9.00 -11.32 9.91
N SER A 22 8.47 -10.89 11.07
CA SER A 22 8.20 -11.79 12.21
C SER A 22 7.12 -12.84 11.94
N ARG A 23 6.28 -12.62 10.91
CA ARG A 23 5.25 -13.56 10.44
C ARG A 23 5.69 -14.40 9.24
N GLY A 24 6.96 -14.30 8.85
CA GLY A 24 7.52 -15.10 7.76
C GLY A 24 7.16 -14.60 6.36
N TYR A 25 6.69 -13.36 6.22
CA TYR A 25 6.54 -12.75 4.90
C TYR A 25 7.90 -12.34 4.33
N LEU A 26 8.04 -12.51 3.01
CA LEU A 26 9.19 -12.04 2.26
C LEU A 26 8.95 -10.61 1.75
N GLU A 27 9.84 -9.68 2.10
CA GLU A 27 9.85 -8.33 1.50
C GLU A 27 10.35 -8.43 0.05
N THR A 28 9.60 -7.90 -0.91
CA THR A 28 9.98 -7.86 -2.32
C THR A 28 10.23 -6.43 -2.80
N ASP A 29 10.95 -6.31 -3.91
CA ASP A 29 11.13 -5.07 -4.66
C ASP A 29 10.91 -5.35 -6.15
N THR A 30 9.69 -5.14 -6.62
CA THR A 30 9.29 -5.37 -8.02
C THR A 30 9.49 -4.12 -8.87
N PRO A 31 9.65 -4.25 -10.21
CA PRO A 31 9.77 -3.09 -11.09
C PRO A 31 8.64 -2.07 -10.88
N ALA A 32 8.98 -0.78 -10.86
CA ALA A 32 8.01 0.33 -10.78
C ALA A 32 7.49 0.77 -12.17
N LEU A 33 8.04 0.18 -13.25
CA LEU A 33 7.66 0.41 -14.63
C LEU A 33 7.16 -0.89 -15.25
N ALA A 34 6.14 -0.83 -16.09
CA ALA A 34 5.72 -1.94 -16.96
C ALA A 34 5.72 -1.54 -18.43
N PRO A 35 5.97 -2.51 -19.34
CA PRO A 35 5.89 -2.28 -20.79
C PRO A 35 4.46 -2.21 -21.33
N ALA A 36 3.46 -2.50 -20.48
CA ALA A 36 2.05 -2.49 -20.84
C ALA A 36 1.22 -1.87 -19.70
N LEU A 37 0.06 -1.34 -20.07
CA LEU A 37 -0.93 -0.85 -19.11
C LEU A 37 -1.43 -2.01 -18.24
N ILE A 38 -1.57 -1.76 -16.94
CA ILE A 38 -2.26 -2.68 -16.03
C ILE A 38 -3.77 -2.57 -16.30
N PRO A 39 -4.54 -3.67 -16.26
CA PRO A 39 -5.99 -3.65 -16.52
C PRO A 39 -6.80 -3.04 -15.36
N GLU A 40 -6.50 -1.79 -14.99
CA GLU A 40 -7.25 -1.03 -13.98
C GLU A 40 -8.04 0.08 -14.69
N SER A 41 -9.29 -0.21 -15.06
CA SER A 41 -10.13 0.67 -15.89
C SER A 41 -10.44 2.04 -15.28
N CYS A 42 -10.19 2.21 -13.98
CA CYS A 42 -10.50 3.42 -13.23
C CYS A 42 -9.28 4.28 -12.94
N LEU A 43 -8.06 3.87 -13.36
CA LEU A 43 -6.83 4.61 -13.10
C LEU A 43 -6.11 5.00 -14.38
N GLU A 44 -5.80 6.29 -14.48
CA GLU A 44 -4.87 6.80 -15.48
C GLU A 44 -3.43 6.65 -14.95
N VAL A 45 -2.49 6.29 -15.82
CA VAL A 45 -1.09 6.08 -15.44
C VAL A 45 -0.16 7.11 -16.09
N PHE A 46 0.99 7.36 -15.47
CA PHE A 46 2.04 8.14 -16.10
C PHE A 46 2.75 7.29 -17.15
N ARG A 47 3.00 7.88 -18.32
CA ARG A 47 3.77 7.27 -19.41
C ARG A 47 5.16 7.90 -19.49
N THR A 48 6.15 7.07 -19.77
CA THR A 48 7.51 7.46 -20.12
C THR A 48 8.03 6.55 -21.23
N GLU A 49 9.28 6.76 -21.66
CA GLU A 49 9.90 5.99 -22.73
C GLU A 49 11.34 5.63 -22.33
N TYR A 50 11.72 4.36 -22.50
CA TYR A 50 13.09 3.92 -22.41
C TYR A 50 13.79 4.19 -23.74
N LEU A 51 14.97 4.82 -23.69
CA LEU A 51 15.79 5.12 -24.86
C LEU A 51 16.98 4.14 -24.90
N PRO A 52 16.97 3.17 -25.82
CA PRO A 52 18.07 2.20 -25.94
C PRO A 52 19.40 2.88 -26.30
N PRO A 53 20.52 2.52 -25.66
CA PRO A 53 21.82 3.14 -25.91
C PRO A 53 22.42 2.80 -27.29
N ASP A 54 21.93 1.73 -27.93
CA ASP A 54 22.32 1.29 -29.27
C ASP A 54 21.60 2.06 -30.39
N GLY A 55 20.81 3.09 -30.04
CA GLY A 55 20.04 3.87 -31.01
C GLY A 55 18.79 3.15 -31.53
N GLY A 56 18.38 2.05 -30.88
CA GLY A 56 17.11 1.40 -31.15
C GLY A 56 15.90 2.32 -30.90
N PRO A 57 14.70 1.93 -31.37
CA PRO A 57 13.49 2.73 -31.19
C PRO A 57 13.13 2.85 -29.70
N PRO A 58 12.57 4.01 -29.25
CA PRO A 58 12.06 4.17 -27.90
C PRO A 58 11.03 3.09 -27.53
N VAL A 59 11.13 2.58 -26.31
CA VAL A 59 10.20 1.58 -25.78
C VAL A 59 9.26 2.25 -24.78
N PRO A 60 7.94 2.22 -24.99
CA PRO A 60 6.99 2.83 -24.06
C PRO A 60 7.00 2.07 -22.72
N LEU A 61 7.04 2.83 -21.63
CA LEU A 61 6.94 2.32 -20.26
C LEU A 61 5.90 3.11 -19.48
N PHE A 62 5.30 2.47 -18.49
CA PHE A 62 4.25 3.05 -17.66
C PHE A 62 4.59 2.89 -16.19
N LEU A 63 4.50 3.97 -15.43
CA LEU A 63 4.65 3.92 -13.97
C LEU A 63 3.42 3.25 -13.36
N LEU A 64 3.64 2.35 -12.41
CA LEU A 64 2.57 1.51 -11.89
C LEU A 64 1.76 2.20 -10.79
N PRO A 65 0.43 2.03 -10.78
CA PRO A 65 -0.43 2.48 -9.70
C PRO A 65 -0.37 1.60 -8.44
N SER A 66 0.17 0.38 -8.56
CA SER A 66 0.39 -0.60 -7.49
C SER A 66 1.41 -1.68 -7.94
N PRO A 67 2.08 -2.39 -7.02
CA PRO A 67 2.90 -3.56 -7.33
C PRO A 67 2.10 -4.86 -7.58
N GLU A 68 0.76 -4.85 -7.43
CA GLU A 68 -0.16 -5.98 -7.54
C GLU A 68 0.21 -7.00 -8.64
N LEU A 69 0.37 -6.52 -9.88
CA LEU A 69 0.60 -7.39 -11.03
C LEU A 69 1.84 -8.28 -10.86
N TYR A 70 2.90 -7.73 -10.28
CA TYR A 70 4.15 -8.47 -10.05
C TYR A 70 4.05 -9.35 -8.81
N LEU A 71 3.44 -8.85 -7.73
CA LEU A 71 3.25 -9.61 -6.51
C LEU A 71 2.38 -10.85 -6.74
N LYS A 72 1.29 -10.75 -7.50
CA LYS A 72 0.45 -11.90 -7.86
C LYS A 72 1.18 -12.94 -8.69
N LYS A 73 2.08 -12.53 -9.59
CA LYS A 73 2.94 -13.46 -10.35
C LYS A 73 3.91 -14.21 -9.43
N LEU A 74 4.56 -13.49 -8.51
CA LEU A 74 5.46 -14.10 -7.52
C LEU A 74 4.71 -15.05 -6.57
N LEU A 75 3.53 -14.65 -6.09
CA LEU A 75 2.67 -15.48 -5.26
C LEU A 75 2.27 -16.77 -6.00
N ALA A 76 1.87 -16.67 -7.26
CA ALA A 76 1.51 -17.83 -8.07
C ALA A 76 2.71 -18.77 -8.32
N ALA A 77 3.89 -18.22 -8.53
CA ALA A 77 5.11 -18.99 -8.81
C ALA A 77 5.67 -19.68 -7.56
N HIS A 78 5.65 -19.02 -6.40
CA HIS A 78 6.40 -19.45 -5.23
C HIS A 78 5.52 -19.88 -4.05
N ARG A 79 4.24 -19.46 -4.01
CA ARG A 79 3.30 -19.78 -2.93
C ARG A 79 3.83 -19.46 -1.52
N VAL A 80 4.58 -18.37 -1.40
CA VAL A 80 5.05 -17.84 -0.12
C VAL A 80 4.33 -16.54 0.21
N PRO A 81 4.14 -16.18 1.48
CA PRO A 81 3.65 -14.87 1.87
C PRO A 81 4.63 -13.76 1.44
N LEU A 82 4.12 -12.72 0.79
CA LEU A 82 4.90 -11.62 0.22
C LEU A 82 4.36 -10.28 0.72
N PHE A 83 5.24 -9.30 0.92
CA PHE A 83 4.84 -7.91 1.10
C PHE A 83 5.81 -6.97 0.39
N GLN A 84 5.35 -5.78 0.04
CA GLN A 84 6.16 -4.74 -0.56
C GLN A 84 5.74 -3.37 -0.06
N ILE A 85 6.73 -2.53 0.25
CA ILE A 85 6.56 -1.11 0.50
C ILE A 85 7.18 -0.37 -0.69
N SER A 86 6.36 0.16 -1.59
CA SER A 86 6.86 0.81 -2.81
C SER A 86 6.24 2.18 -3.06
N LYS A 87 6.88 2.95 -3.94
CA LYS A 87 6.27 4.11 -4.57
C LYS A 87 5.26 3.64 -5.61
N CYS A 88 4.11 4.29 -5.61
CA CYS A 88 3.02 4.08 -6.56
C CYS A 88 2.65 5.41 -7.19
N TYR A 89 2.23 5.35 -8.45
CA TYR A 89 2.03 6.51 -9.30
C TYR A 89 0.66 6.49 -9.95
N ARG A 90 -0.15 7.51 -9.71
CA ARG A 90 -1.49 7.64 -10.28
C ARG A 90 -1.64 8.98 -10.97
N ASN A 91 -1.94 8.93 -12.25
CA ASN A 91 -2.19 10.12 -13.06
C ASN A 91 -3.67 10.51 -12.96
N CYS A 92 -3.99 11.77 -13.21
CA CYS A 92 -5.36 12.31 -13.19
C CYS A 92 -6.17 12.10 -11.88
N GLU A 93 -5.53 11.78 -10.77
CA GLU A 93 -6.18 11.74 -9.46
C GLU A 93 -6.46 13.18 -8.99
N SER A 94 -7.64 13.43 -8.40
CA SER A 94 -8.03 14.77 -7.94
C SER A 94 -6.98 15.31 -6.96
N ARG A 95 -6.32 16.43 -7.28
CA ARG A 95 -5.38 17.06 -6.36
C ARG A 95 -6.15 17.60 -5.15
N GLY A 96 -5.93 16.99 -3.99
CA GLY A 96 -6.57 17.37 -2.73
C GLY A 96 -5.65 17.07 -1.55
N GLN A 97 -6.08 17.41 -0.34
CA GLN A 97 -5.28 17.21 0.88
C GLN A 97 -4.92 15.74 1.16
N GLN A 98 -5.65 14.80 0.54
CA GLN A 98 -5.49 13.36 0.71
C GLN A 98 -4.88 12.66 -0.51
N HIS A 99 -4.59 13.37 -1.59
CA HIS A 99 -4.13 12.77 -2.85
C HIS A 99 -2.79 13.37 -3.29
N SER A 100 -1.86 12.50 -3.65
CA SER A 100 -0.58 12.85 -4.26
C SER A 100 -0.38 11.96 -5.49
N PRO A 101 0.09 12.49 -6.63
CA PRO A 101 0.35 11.69 -7.83
C PRO A 101 1.42 10.62 -7.60
N GLU A 102 2.25 10.79 -6.57
CA GLU A 102 3.20 9.80 -6.08
C GLU A 102 2.99 9.60 -4.57
N PHE A 103 2.81 8.36 -4.14
CA PHE A 103 2.65 8.01 -2.73
C PHE A 103 3.33 6.68 -2.41
N THR A 104 3.45 6.36 -1.13
CA THR A 104 3.99 5.07 -0.69
C THR A 104 2.84 4.16 -0.28
N MET A 105 2.85 2.95 -0.81
CA MET A 105 1.85 1.92 -0.52
C MET A 105 2.55 0.73 0.13
N LEU A 106 1.87 0.14 1.10
CA LEU A 106 2.13 -1.22 1.56
C LEU A 106 1.12 -2.13 0.84
N GLU A 107 1.61 -3.18 0.21
CA GLU A 107 0.79 -4.22 -0.37
C GLU A 107 1.33 -5.60 0.04
N TYR A 108 0.45 -6.55 0.34
CA TYR A 108 0.86 -7.85 0.84
C TYR A 108 -0.13 -8.95 0.47
N TYR A 109 0.39 -10.16 0.29
CA TYR A 109 -0.34 -11.33 -0.19
C TYR A 109 0.11 -12.58 0.54
N ARG A 110 -0.82 -13.51 0.76
CA ARG A 110 -0.52 -14.89 1.17
C ARG A 110 -1.52 -15.85 0.56
N THR A 111 -1.12 -17.12 0.45
CA THR A 111 -2.03 -18.20 0.09
C THR A 111 -2.87 -18.60 1.29
N ASP A 112 -3.92 -19.38 1.03
CA ASP A 112 -4.72 -20.04 2.08
C ASP A 112 -5.35 -19.04 3.08
N ALA A 113 -5.68 -17.85 2.60
CA ALA A 113 -6.32 -16.78 3.37
C ALA A 113 -7.49 -16.21 2.58
N ASP A 114 -8.59 -15.92 3.27
CA ASP A 114 -9.74 -15.21 2.73
C ASP A 114 -9.77 -13.74 3.17
N ALA A 115 -10.79 -12.99 2.75
CA ALA A 115 -10.93 -11.60 3.12
C ALA A 115 -11.05 -11.38 4.65
N ALA A 116 -11.64 -12.32 5.39
CA ALA A 116 -11.76 -12.21 6.85
C ALA A 116 -10.40 -12.41 7.54
N ASP A 117 -9.55 -13.30 7.01
CA ASP A 117 -8.16 -13.45 7.46
C ASP A 117 -7.36 -12.17 7.24
N MET A 118 -7.45 -11.58 6.05
CA MET A 118 -6.73 -10.35 5.70
C MET A 118 -7.22 -9.14 6.52
N LEU A 119 -8.52 -9.08 6.83
CA LEU A 119 -9.07 -8.06 7.72
C LEU A 119 -8.50 -8.19 9.14
N ARG A 120 -8.49 -9.40 9.73
CA ARG A 120 -7.91 -9.61 11.06
C ARG A 120 -6.44 -9.20 11.12
N GLU A 121 -5.67 -9.59 10.11
CA GLU A 121 -4.24 -9.26 10.03
C GLU A 121 -4.00 -7.75 9.87
N THR A 122 -4.86 -7.06 9.11
CA THR A 122 -4.85 -5.59 9.02
C THR A 122 -5.14 -4.94 10.37
N GLU A 123 -6.13 -5.44 11.13
CA GLU A 123 -6.46 -4.94 12.46
C GLU A 123 -5.27 -5.11 13.41
N GLU A 124 -4.64 -6.29 13.43
CA GLU A 124 -3.43 -6.55 14.23
C GLU A 124 -2.28 -5.60 13.87
N LEU A 125 -2.05 -5.37 12.57
CA LEU A 125 -1.03 -4.43 12.09
C LEU A 125 -1.31 -3.02 12.63
N LEU A 126 -2.52 -2.51 12.43
CA LEU A 126 -2.88 -1.15 12.82
C LEU A 126 -2.82 -0.95 14.34
N LEU A 127 -3.26 -1.93 15.12
CA LEU A 127 -3.16 -1.90 16.59
C LEU A 127 -1.70 -1.90 17.04
N GLY A 128 -0.85 -2.76 16.48
CA GLY A 128 0.58 -2.80 16.81
C GLY A 128 1.32 -1.51 16.42
N LEU A 129 1.01 -0.92 15.26
CA LEU A 129 1.56 0.37 14.84
C LEU A 129 1.13 1.50 15.77
N ARG A 130 -0.12 1.46 16.24
CA ARG A 130 -0.64 2.43 17.20
C ARG A 130 0.08 2.34 18.54
N GLU A 131 0.29 1.14 19.07
CA GLU A 131 1.05 0.95 20.31
C GLU A 131 2.45 1.54 20.19
N LYS A 132 3.15 1.29 19.08
CA LYS A 132 4.46 1.90 18.81
C LYS A 132 4.38 3.42 18.68
N ALA A 133 3.33 3.97 18.07
CA ALA A 133 3.13 5.42 17.98
C ALA A 133 2.96 6.06 19.36
N VAL A 134 2.16 5.45 20.24
CA VAL A 134 1.98 5.92 21.63
C VAL A 134 3.29 5.85 22.41
N GLN A 135 4.08 4.79 22.25
CA GLN A 135 5.41 4.67 22.86
C GLN A 135 6.39 5.75 22.37
N GLN A 136 6.19 6.27 21.15
CA GLN A 136 6.96 7.38 20.58
C GLN A 136 6.40 8.77 20.97
N GLY A 137 5.41 8.83 21.86
CA GLY A 137 4.89 10.08 22.43
C GLY A 137 3.68 10.68 21.70
N PHE A 138 3.05 9.95 20.77
CA PHE A 138 1.81 10.40 20.14
C PHE A 138 0.63 10.19 21.10
N SER A 139 -0.13 11.26 21.36
CA SER A 139 -1.36 11.18 22.14
C SER A 139 -2.42 10.34 21.40
N PRO A 140 -3.23 9.52 22.10
CA PRO A 140 -4.41 8.88 21.51
C PRO A 140 -5.39 9.85 20.81
N SER A 141 -5.44 11.10 21.26
CA SER A 141 -6.26 12.15 20.63
C SER A 141 -5.75 12.60 19.26
N ALA A 142 -4.52 12.21 18.87
CA ALA A 142 -3.98 12.47 17.54
C ALA A 142 -4.53 11.51 16.48
N PHE A 143 -5.18 10.41 16.89
CA PHE A 143 -5.79 9.46 15.95
C PHE A 143 -7.18 9.96 15.52
N PRO A 144 -7.52 9.92 14.22
CA PRO A 144 -8.80 10.44 13.70
C PRO A 144 -10.05 9.80 14.33
N ASP A 145 -9.93 8.58 14.83
CA ASP A 145 -11.01 7.81 15.45
C ASP A 145 -11.08 8.00 16.98
N GLY A 146 -10.26 8.88 17.54
CA GLY A 146 -10.11 9.07 18.99
C GLY A 146 -9.39 7.93 19.69
N GLY A 147 -8.71 7.06 18.92
CA GLY A 147 -8.00 5.92 19.46
C GLY A 147 -8.93 4.78 19.87
N LYS A 148 -9.86 4.39 19.02
CA LYS A 148 -10.63 3.16 19.20
C LYS A 148 -9.76 1.96 18.86
N THR A 149 -10.03 0.84 19.51
CA THR A 149 -9.35 -0.45 19.25
C THR A 149 -10.26 -1.46 18.57
N VAL A 150 -11.53 -1.12 18.42
CA VAL A 150 -12.55 -1.97 17.79
C VAL A 150 -12.91 -1.37 16.44
N PHE A 151 -12.74 -2.17 15.40
CA PHE A 151 -13.06 -1.80 14.03
C PHE A 151 -14.51 -2.16 13.73
N ARG A 152 -15.25 -1.19 13.20
CA ARG A 152 -16.62 -1.43 12.75
C ARG A 152 -16.58 -2.22 11.43
N ARG A 153 -17.35 -3.30 11.37
CA ARG A 153 -17.56 -4.10 10.16
C ARG A 153 -18.94 -3.78 9.59
N MET A 154 -19.00 -3.61 8.28
CA MET A 154 -20.24 -3.38 7.53
C MET A 154 -20.02 -3.73 6.06
N THR A 155 -21.09 -4.08 5.36
CA THR A 155 -21.09 -4.18 3.90
C THR A 155 -21.18 -2.79 3.26
N VAL A 156 -20.89 -2.72 1.95
CA VAL A 156 -21.08 -1.47 1.18
C VAL A 156 -22.55 -1.06 1.16
N ASP A 157 -23.47 -2.02 1.08
CA ASP A 157 -24.92 -1.78 1.09
C ASP A 157 -25.38 -1.18 2.44
N GLU A 158 -24.97 -1.79 3.55
CA GLU A 158 -25.24 -1.26 4.89
C GLU A 158 -24.69 0.16 5.07
N ALA A 159 -23.50 0.43 4.51
CA ALA A 159 -22.93 1.77 4.54
C ALA A 159 -23.73 2.76 3.69
N PHE A 160 -24.15 2.35 2.50
CA PHE A 160 -24.99 3.18 1.64
C PHE A 160 -26.30 3.54 2.35
N THR A 161 -27.00 2.56 2.91
CA THR A 161 -28.24 2.81 3.67
C THR A 161 -28.01 3.70 4.88
N ALA A 162 -26.89 3.56 5.59
CA ALA A 162 -26.63 4.32 6.82
C ALA A 162 -26.27 5.80 6.58
N TRP A 163 -25.67 6.15 5.43
CA TRP A 163 -25.11 7.49 5.21
C TRP A 163 -25.48 8.16 3.87
N ALA A 164 -25.92 7.40 2.88
CA ALA A 164 -26.25 7.90 1.54
C ALA A 164 -27.75 7.76 1.20
N GLY A 165 -28.45 6.76 1.75
CA GLY A 165 -29.89 6.55 1.61
C GLY A 165 -30.25 5.31 0.80
#